data_AF-A0A497AYP9-F1
#
_entry.id   AF-A0A497AYP9-F1
#
_cell.length_a   1.000
_cell.length_b   1.000
_cell.length_c   1.000
_cell.angle_alpha   90.00
_cell.angle_beta   90.00
_cell.angle_gamma   90.00
#
_symmetry.space_group_name_H-M   'P 1'
#
loop_
_entity.id
_entity.type
_entity.pdbx_description
1 polymer ?
#
loop_
_entity_poly.entity_id
_entity_poly.type
_entity_poly.pdbx_seq_one_letter_code
_entity_poly.pdbx_strand_id
1 'polypeptide(L)'
;MRLVGAKVSGSVNYMDLIGAGVVKYFEERALAGVIGNGTVKSGIIKLIIAYLSRRFVGKGFIGDALGLGFGVDGVEDLLTNFLGGTVGGGSSW
;
A
#
# COMPACT_ATOMS: atom_id res chain seq x y z
N MET A 1 7.44 -0.73 -24.13
CA MET A 1 7.71 -2.06 -23.56
C MET A 1 6.38 -2.70 -23.17
N ARG A 2 6.13 -3.93 -23.61
CA ARG A 2 4.83 -4.61 -23.61
C ARG A 2 4.96 -5.86 -22.76
N LEU A 3 4.79 -5.74 -21.45
CA LEU A 3 4.62 -6.88 -20.56
C LEU A 3 3.11 -7.03 -20.35
N VAL A 4 2.52 -8.02 -21.02
CA VAL A 4 1.11 -8.44 -20.86
C VAL A 4 0.09 -7.35 -21.21
N GLY A 5 -0.20 -7.18 -22.51
CA GLY A 5 -1.52 -6.85 -23.09
C GLY A 5 -2.30 -5.58 -22.67
N ALA A 6 -2.05 -4.97 -21.52
CA ALA A 6 -2.73 -3.77 -21.06
C ALA A 6 -1.88 -2.56 -21.44
N LYS A 7 -2.49 -1.58 -22.12
CA LYS A 7 -1.97 -0.22 -22.12
C LYS A 7 -1.97 0.24 -20.65
N VAL A 8 -0.83 0.12 -19.97
CA VAL A 8 -0.51 0.93 -18.80
C VAL A 8 -0.12 2.30 -19.35
N SER A 9 -1.09 3.00 -19.92
CA SER A 9 -0.94 4.36 -20.41
C SER A 9 -1.99 5.19 -19.70
N GLY A 10 -1.49 6.17 -18.96
CA GLY A 10 -2.24 6.98 -18.01
C GLY A 10 -1.31 7.22 -16.85
N SER A 11 -0.53 8.31 -16.92
CA SER A 11 0.14 8.87 -15.75
C SER A 11 -0.84 8.88 -14.57
N VAL A 12 -0.42 8.41 -13.40
CA VAL A 12 -1.22 8.55 -12.18
C VAL A 12 -1.54 10.03 -12.01
N ASN A 13 -2.83 10.37 -11.82
CA ASN A 13 -3.21 11.75 -11.62
C ASN A 13 -2.67 12.23 -10.27
N TYR A 14 -2.16 13.46 -10.18
CA TYR A 14 -1.74 14.05 -8.91
C TYR A 14 -2.87 14.07 -7.88
N MET A 15 -4.13 14.18 -8.32
CA MET A 15 -5.28 14.03 -7.43
C MET A 15 -5.33 12.64 -6.81
N ASP A 16 -5.10 11.57 -7.59
CA ASP A 16 -5.07 10.20 -7.08
C ASP A 16 -3.93 10.01 -6.07
N LEU A 17 -2.80 10.70 -6.24
CA LEU A 17 -1.69 10.71 -5.28
C LEU A 17 -2.07 11.41 -3.97
N ILE A 18 -2.74 12.55 -4.04
CA ILE A 18 -3.25 13.25 -2.84
C ILE A 18 -4.29 12.37 -2.14
N GLY A 19 -5.21 11.78 -2.91
CA GLY A 19 -6.20 10.84 -2.40
C GLY A 19 -5.56 9.65 -1.72
N ALA A 20 -4.53 9.06 -2.32
CA ALA A 20 -3.77 7.96 -1.75
C ALA A 20 -3.10 8.35 -0.42
N GLY A 21 -2.54 9.56 -0.33
CA GLY A 21 -1.98 10.08 0.93
C GLY A 21 -3.04 10.23 2.03
N VAL A 22 -4.23 10.69 1.68
CA VAL A 22 -5.36 10.78 2.62
C VAL A 22 -5.82 9.38 3.05
N VAL A 23 -5.99 8.46 2.10
CA VAL A 23 -6.36 7.07 2.41
C VAL A 23 -5.36 6.48 3.39
N LYS A 24 -4.06 6.57 3.08
CA LYS A 24 -3.00 6.04 3.94
C LYS A 24 -3.07 6.58 5.37
N TYR A 25 -3.20 7.91 5.51
CA TYR A 25 -3.29 8.53 6.83
C TYR A 25 -4.45 7.97 7.69
N PHE A 26 -5.61 7.72 7.06
CA PHE A 26 -6.75 7.15 7.75
C PHE A 26 -6.61 5.63 7.95
N GLU A 27 -6.06 4.91 6.98
CA GLU A 27 -5.90 3.46 7.04
C GLU A 27 -4.93 3.05 8.13
N GLU A 28 -3.81 3.76 8.30
CA GLU A 28 -2.86 3.51 9.38
C GLU A 28 -3.55 3.67 10.74
N ARG A 29 -4.33 4.74 10.92
CA ARG A 29 -5.07 4.97 12.17
C ARG A 29 -6.15 3.93 12.43
N ALA A 30 -6.85 3.50 11.40
CA ALA A 30 -7.95 2.56 11.52
C ALA A 30 -7.47 1.11 11.67
N LEU A 31 -6.40 0.74 10.97
CA LEU A 31 -5.96 -0.65 10.82
C LEU A 31 -4.75 -0.99 11.67
N ALA A 32 -4.01 -0.02 12.22
CA ALA A 32 -2.91 -0.31 13.14
C ALA A 32 -3.39 -1.16 14.34
N GLY A 33 -4.60 -0.93 14.84
CA GLY A 33 -5.17 -1.70 15.96
C GLY A 33 -5.69 -3.09 15.59
N VAL A 34 -5.92 -3.38 14.30
CA VAL A 34 -6.55 -4.63 13.84
C VAL A 34 -5.53 -5.54 13.15
N ILE A 35 -4.76 -4.97 12.23
CA ILE A 35 -3.84 -5.69 11.34
C ILE A 35 -2.39 -5.52 11.80
N GLY A 36 -2.10 -4.46 12.55
CA GLY A 36 -0.74 -4.03 12.88
C GLY A 36 -0.17 -3.06 11.85
N ASN A 37 0.97 -2.47 12.16
CA ASN A 37 1.71 -1.56 11.28
C ASN A 37 3.20 -1.91 11.31
N GLY A 38 3.88 -1.94 10.16
CA GLY A 38 5.31 -2.24 10.05
C GLY A 38 5.68 -3.73 10.11
N THR A 39 4.74 -4.65 9.85
CA THR A 39 5.00 -6.11 9.87
C THR A 39 4.78 -6.75 8.50
N VAL A 40 5.38 -7.92 8.25
CA VAL A 40 5.11 -8.67 7.00
C VAL A 40 3.63 -9.04 6.87
N LYS A 41 2.96 -9.37 7.98
CA LYS A 41 1.54 -9.72 7.99
C LYS A 41 0.68 -8.52 7.56
N SER A 42 0.94 -7.34 8.10
CA SER A 42 0.20 -6.13 7.75
C SER A 42 0.47 -5.70 6.30
N GLY A 43 1.72 -5.84 5.84
CA GLY A 43 2.08 -5.58 4.44
C GLY A 43 1.33 -6.45 3.44
N ILE A 44 1.28 -7.77 3.65
CA ILE A 44 0.54 -8.68 2.76
C ILE A 44 -0.95 -8.35 2.73
N ILE A 45 -1.56 -8.10 3.90
CA ILE A 45 -3.00 -7.84 3.97
C ILE A 45 -3.35 -6.53 3.26
N LYS A 46 -2.57 -5.46 3.47
CA LYS A 46 -2.75 -4.17 2.79
C LYS A 46 -2.57 -4.31 1.27
N LEU A 47 -1.61 -5.11 0.79
CA LEU A 47 -1.48 -5.40 -0.64
C LEU A 47 -2.67 -6.17 -1.23
N ILE A 48 -3.25 -7.11 -0.47
CA ILE A 48 -4.48 -7.78 -0.88
C ILE A 48 -5.63 -6.77 -0.97
N ILE A 49 -5.78 -5.89 0.01
CA ILE A 49 -6.79 -4.81 -0.03
C ILE A 49 -6.56 -3.90 -1.22
N ALA A 50 -5.32 -3.53 -1.51
CA ALA A 50 -4.95 -2.73 -2.69
C ALA A 50 -5.36 -3.42 -4.00
N TYR A 51 -5.09 -4.73 -4.14
CA TYR A 51 -5.51 -5.50 -5.30
C TYR A 51 -7.04 -5.59 -5.43
N LEU A 52 -7.74 -5.81 -4.31
CA LEU A 52 -9.19 -5.92 -4.26
C LEU A 52 -9.90 -4.57 -4.44
N SER A 53 -9.29 -3.45 -4.07
CA SER A 53 -9.87 -2.11 -4.18
C SER A 53 -10.31 -1.80 -5.61
N ARG A 54 -9.47 -2.12 -6.60
CA ARG A 54 -9.79 -1.98 -8.03
C ARG A 54 -10.87 -2.92 -8.51
N ARG A 55 -11.05 -4.06 -7.83
CA ARG A 55 -12.06 -5.06 -8.19
C ARG A 55 -13.45 -4.71 -7.63
N PHE A 56 -13.50 -4.16 -6.42
CA PHE A 56 -14.77 -3.83 -5.74
C PHE A 56 -15.21 -2.39 -5.94
N VAL A 57 -14.30 -1.43 -5.90
CA VAL A 57 -14.60 0.01 -6.06
C VAL A 57 -14.61 0.42 -7.53
N GLY A 58 -13.87 -0.31 -8.37
CA GLY A 58 -13.74 -0.04 -9.79
C GLY A 58 -12.64 0.97 -10.12
N LYS A 59 -12.63 1.42 -11.38
CA LYS A 59 -11.67 2.43 -11.87
C LYS A 59 -12.18 3.84 -11.61
N GLY A 60 -11.30 4.75 -11.20
CA GLY A 60 -11.63 6.14 -10.88
C GLY A 60 -11.01 6.59 -9.56
N PHE A 61 -11.09 7.90 -9.29
CA PHE A 61 -10.38 8.57 -8.18
C PHE A 61 -10.39 7.79 -6.86
N ILE A 62 -11.55 7.32 -6.39
CA ILE A 62 -11.66 6.62 -5.10
C ILE A 62 -10.99 5.24 -5.14
N GLY A 63 -11.23 4.45 -6.20
CA GLY A 63 -10.64 3.13 -6.34
C GLY A 63 -9.13 3.18 -6.58
N ASP A 64 -8.66 4.19 -7.32
CA ASP A 64 -7.24 4.42 -7.55
C ASP A 64 -6.55 4.98 -6.30
N ALA A 65 -7.17 5.91 -5.56
CA ALA A 65 -6.66 6.40 -4.28
C ALA A 65 -6.57 5.27 -3.23
N LEU A 66 -7.60 4.43 -3.12
CA LEU A 66 -7.59 3.27 -2.21
C LEU A 66 -6.50 2.27 -2.61
N GLY A 67 -6.44 1.91 -3.89
CA GLY A 67 -5.43 0.96 -4.38
C GLY A 67 -4.00 1.48 -4.21
N LEU A 68 -3.78 2.77 -4.43
CA LEU A 68 -2.47 3.39 -4.28
C LEU A 68 -2.09 3.56 -2.80
N GLY A 69 -3.01 3.99 -1.93
CA GLY A 69 -2.78 4.15 -0.49
C GLY A 69 -2.35 2.84 0.16
N PHE A 70 -3.25 1.86 0.15
CA PHE A 70 -3.00 0.51 0.66
C PHE A 70 -1.80 -0.18 -0.01
N GLY A 71 -1.58 0.11 -1.30
CA GLY A 71 -0.48 -0.47 -2.06
C GLY A 71 0.87 0.04 -1.59
N VAL A 72 1.02 1.36 -1.47
CA VAL A 72 2.26 2.00 -0.99
C VAL A 72 2.52 1.63 0.46
N ASP A 73 1.49 1.68 1.31
CA ASP A 73 1.60 1.34 2.73
C ASP A 73 1.92 -0.15 2.95
N GLY A 74 1.33 -1.03 2.15
CA GLY A 74 1.65 -2.47 2.19
C GLY A 74 3.10 -2.76 1.79
N VAL A 75 3.65 -2.04 0.81
CA VAL A 75 5.08 -2.13 0.46
C VAL A 75 5.95 -1.57 1.59
N GLU A 76 5.57 -0.43 2.18
CA GLU A 76 6.29 0.15 3.32
C GLU A 76 6.38 -0.81 4.49
N ASP A 77 5.30 -1.51 4.83
CA ASP A 77 5.29 -2.53 5.89
C ASP A 77 6.27 -3.69 5.61
N LEU A 78 6.29 -4.17 4.37
CA LEU A 78 7.22 -5.24 3.97
C LEU A 78 8.67 -4.76 4.02
N LEU A 79 8.94 -3.54 3.54
CA LEU A 79 10.27 -2.95 3.56
C LEU A 79 10.70 -2.62 4.98
N THR A 80 9.81 -2.13 5.83
CA THR A 80 10.09 -1.80 7.24
C THR A 80 10.46 -3.06 8.01
N ASN A 81 9.78 -4.18 7.77
CA ASN A 81 10.17 -5.44 8.41
C ASN A 81 11.43 -6.05 7.78
N PHE A 82 11.60 -5.96 6.45
CA PHE A 82 12.78 -6.50 5.78
C PHE A 82 14.05 -5.73 6.14
N LEU A 83 14.00 -4.39 6.11
CA LEU A 83 15.08 -3.48 6.48
C LEU A 83 15.24 -3.39 8.00
N GLY A 84 14.15 -3.33 8.76
CA GLY A 84 14.18 -3.35 10.23
C GLY A 84 14.69 -4.66 10.79
N GLY A 85 14.41 -5.79 10.12
CA GLY A 85 14.97 -7.09 10.45
C GLY A 85 16.45 -7.25 10.07
N THR A 86 16.93 -6.53 9.05
CA THR A 86 18.35 -6.50 8.68
C THR A 86 19.16 -5.49 9.50
N VAL A 87 18.56 -4.38 9.93
CA VAL A 87 19.19 -3.37 10.82
C VAL A 87 19.09 -3.76 12.29
N GLY A 88 18.09 -4.57 12.69
CA GLY A 88 17.87 -5.06 14.06
C GLY A 88 18.70 -6.29 14.46
N GLY A 89 19.52 -6.83 13.56
CA GLY A 89 20.45 -7.94 13.84
C GLY A 89 21.69 -7.57 14.67
N GLY A 90 21.74 -6.37 15.23
CA GLY A 90 22.85 -5.93 16.06
C GLY A 90 22.54 -4.68 16.85
N SER A 91 21.77 -4.80 17.94
CA SER A 91 21.82 -3.90 19.11
C SER A 91 20.90 -4.46 20.21
N SER A 92 21.43 -5.41 20.99
CA SER A 92 21.05 -5.51 22.39
C SER A 92 21.72 -4.36 23.14
N TRP A 93 20.91 -3.52 23.76
CA TRP A 93 21.26 -2.76 24.96
C TRP A 93 20.14 -2.98 25.97
#